data_AF-A0A7S0U5Y1-F1
#
_entry.id   AF-A0A7S0U5Y1-F1
#
_cell.length_a   1.000
_cell.length_b   1.000
_cell.length_c   1.000
_cell.angle_alpha   90.00
_cell.angle_beta   90.00
_cell.angle_gamma   90.00
#
_symmetry.space_group_name_H-M   'P 1'
#
loop_
_entity.id
_entity.type
_entity.pdbx_description
1 polymer ?
#
loop_
_entity_poly.entity_id
_entity_poly.type
_entity_poly.pdbx_seq_one_letter_code
_entity_poly.pdbx_strand_id
1 'polypeptide(L)'
;GRELQQMHRCRALLLCTMMTSSLGYSIPPPLSSRPPATVGQKLHDIDSPALVVRNKALEHNLAKVHQLVKDGGSKVVVRPHGKAHKSVLLAAKQVESGCVGVCAAKLGEAASFLEGGIKDVLLTNQLVGQPKADRLAELAAKHPEAKLAVCVDSFEGVDELSAAARSKGVHLNVLVEVNVGQDRGGVECDKAVPLVRHVASKAPHLVFGGVQGYMGLNQHIRARSDRAAASRVVADKLRGVVG
;
A
#
# COMPACT_ATOMS: atom_id res chain seq x y z
N GLY A 1 -18.64 26.44 10.00
CA GLY A 1 -17.35 26.70 9.35
C GLY A 1 -16.19 25.93 9.96
N ARG A 2 -15.95 26.03 11.27
CA ARG A 2 -14.85 25.32 11.97
C ARG A 2 -15.27 24.08 12.77
N GLU A 3 -16.55 23.91 13.08
CA GLU A 3 -17.04 22.76 13.88
C GLU A 3 -17.19 21.46 13.08
N LEU A 4 -17.43 21.51 11.77
CA LEU A 4 -17.55 20.31 10.92
C LEU A 4 -16.20 19.60 10.66
N GLN A 5 -15.06 20.30 10.78
CA GLN A 5 -13.73 19.66 10.67
C GLN A 5 -13.30 18.93 11.95
N GLN A 6 -13.89 19.26 13.11
CA GLN A 6 -13.63 18.57 14.38
C GLN A 6 -14.34 17.21 14.43
N MET A 7 -15.53 17.11 13.82
CA MET A 7 -16.35 15.89 13.85
C MET A 7 -15.73 14.70 13.11
N HIS A 8 -14.97 14.92 12.04
CA HIS A 8 -14.37 13.82 11.27
C HIS A 8 -13.12 13.20 11.92
N ARG A 9 -12.46 13.89 12.85
CA ARG A 9 -11.36 13.32 13.65
C ARG A 9 -11.84 12.47 14.84
N CYS A 10 -13.11 12.59 15.23
CA CYS A 10 -13.64 11.90 16.42
C CYS A 10 -14.12 10.47 16.18
N ARG A 11 -14.43 10.04 14.96
CA ARG A 11 -14.98 8.68 14.75
C ARG A 11 -14.00 7.54 14.99
N ALA A 12 -12.70 7.75 14.77
CA ALA A 12 -11.66 6.75 15.06
C ALA A 12 -11.33 6.68 16.56
N LEU A 13 -11.43 7.80 17.28
CA LEU A 13 -11.25 7.84 18.73
C LEU A 13 -12.43 7.18 19.46
N LEU A 14 -13.66 7.39 18.96
CA LEU A 14 -14.89 6.89 19.57
C LEU A 14 -14.96 5.36 19.66
N LEU A 15 -14.38 4.63 18.70
CA LEU A 15 -14.41 3.16 18.71
C LEU A 15 -13.52 2.56 19.81
N CYS A 16 -12.43 3.25 20.20
CA CYS A 16 -11.59 2.83 21.30
C CYS A 16 -12.23 3.16 22.66
N THR A 17 -12.99 4.27 22.74
CA THR A 17 -13.71 4.66 23.96
C THR A 17 -14.97 3.83 24.23
N MET A 18 -15.61 3.27 23.19
CA MET A 18 -16.82 2.44 23.36
C MET A 18 -16.54 1.00 23.82
N MET A 19 -15.28 0.52 23.76
CA MET A 19 -14.90 -0.78 24.32
C MET A 19 -14.46 -0.71 25.79
N THR A 20 -14.11 0.47 26.30
CA THR A 20 -13.69 0.63 27.71
C THR A 20 -14.86 0.81 28.67
N SER A 21 -16.05 1.13 28.18
CA SER A 21 -17.23 1.38 29.02
C SER A 21 -17.91 0.14 29.58
N SER A 22 -17.69 -1.06 29.01
CA SER A 22 -18.31 -2.29 29.55
C SER A 22 -17.52 -2.94 30.69
N LEU A 23 -16.32 -2.43 31.01
CA LEU A 23 -15.42 -3.01 32.03
C LEU A 23 -15.02 -2.01 33.14
N GLY A 24 -15.59 -0.81 33.17
CA GLY A 24 -15.32 0.17 34.24
C GLY A 24 -13.89 0.70 34.31
N TYR A 25 -13.07 0.45 33.29
CA TYR A 25 -11.67 0.91 33.26
C TYR A 25 -11.59 2.32 32.66
N SER A 26 -11.37 3.33 33.50
CA SER A 26 -11.05 4.68 33.06
C SER A 26 -9.56 4.75 32.74
N ILE A 27 -9.21 4.93 31.46
CA ILE A 27 -7.83 5.21 31.08
C ILE A 27 -7.54 6.65 31.53
N PRO A 28 -6.59 6.89 32.46
CA PRO A 28 -6.24 8.26 32.84
C PRO A 28 -5.72 9.01 31.61
N PRO A 29 -6.00 10.31 31.48
CA PRO A 29 -5.49 11.10 30.37
C PRO A 29 -3.96 11.01 30.33
N PRO A 30 -3.34 10.95 29.13
CA PRO A 30 -1.90 10.79 29.00
C PRO A 30 -1.15 11.93 29.72
N LEU A 31 -0.04 11.58 30.39
CA LEU A 31 0.73 12.43 31.31
C LEU A 31 1.39 13.69 30.70
N SER A 32 1.32 13.91 29.38
CA SER A 32 1.75 15.15 28.74
C SER A 32 1.19 15.24 27.33
N SER A 33 0.50 16.35 27.01
CA SER A 33 0.06 16.71 25.66
C SER A 33 1.13 17.47 24.87
N ARG A 34 2.35 17.60 25.42
CA ARG A 34 3.42 18.39 24.79
C ARG A 34 4.08 17.57 23.68
N PRO A 35 4.36 18.18 22.52
CA PRO A 35 5.10 17.50 21.47
C PRO A 35 6.52 17.14 21.98
N PRO A 36 7.07 15.97 21.61
CA PRO A 36 8.39 15.53 22.08
C PRO A 36 9.54 16.40 21.55
N ALA A 37 9.28 17.20 20.50
CA ALA A 37 10.25 18.13 19.93
C ALA A 37 9.57 19.38 19.38
N THR A 38 10.32 20.47 19.31
CA THR A 38 9.98 21.74 18.65
C THR A 38 10.99 22.05 17.54
N VAL A 39 10.59 22.85 16.55
CA VAL A 39 11.48 23.25 15.45
C VAL A 39 12.65 24.06 16.01
N GLY A 40 13.89 23.68 15.65
CA GLY A 40 15.11 24.33 16.12
C GLY A 40 15.75 23.71 17.37
N GLN A 41 15.05 22.80 18.04
CA GLN A 41 15.58 22.05 19.20
C GLN A 41 16.76 21.15 18.80
N LYS A 42 17.78 21.05 19.66
CA LYS A 42 18.91 20.15 19.42
C LYS A 42 18.49 18.71 19.65
N LEU A 43 19.15 17.78 18.94
CA LEU A 43 18.82 16.35 18.99
C LEU A 43 18.85 15.76 20.42
N HIS A 44 19.82 16.16 21.24
CA HIS A 44 19.95 15.66 22.62
C HIS A 44 18.91 16.23 23.58
N ASP A 45 18.20 17.29 23.19
CA ASP A 45 17.15 17.90 23.99
C ASP A 45 15.77 17.30 23.69
N ILE A 46 15.64 16.46 22.65
CA ILE A 46 14.37 15.83 22.27
C ILE A 46 13.92 14.85 23.35
N ASP A 47 12.67 14.96 23.77
CA ASP A 47 12.08 14.06 24.76
C ASP A 47 12.00 12.63 24.22
N SER A 48 12.36 11.65 25.05
CA SER A 48 12.54 10.25 24.63
C SER A 48 11.50 9.33 25.28
N PRO A 49 10.93 8.35 24.55
CA PRO A 49 11.36 7.87 23.23
C PRO A 49 10.81 8.69 22.05
N ALA A 50 11.66 8.94 21.06
CA ALA A 50 11.28 9.61 19.81
C ALA A 50 11.86 8.89 18.58
N LEU A 51 11.05 8.73 17.54
CA LEU A 51 11.51 8.30 16.22
C LEU A 51 12.03 9.51 15.43
N VAL A 52 13.33 9.58 15.21
CA VAL A 52 13.98 10.70 14.52
C VAL A 52 14.41 10.32 13.11
N VAL A 53 14.04 11.14 12.13
CA VAL A 53 14.47 11.01 10.73
C VAL A 53 15.53 12.07 10.43
N ARG A 54 16.74 11.64 10.06
CA ARG A 54 17.81 12.57 9.65
C ARG A 54 17.57 13.09 8.24
N ASN A 55 17.22 14.38 8.12
CA ASN A 55 16.83 14.96 6.83
C ASN A 55 17.88 14.78 5.73
N LYS A 56 19.18 15.05 5.99
CA LYS A 56 20.26 14.86 5.00
C LYS A 56 20.35 13.41 4.49
N ALA A 57 20.14 12.42 5.37
CA ALA A 57 20.15 11.01 4.97
C ALA A 57 18.90 10.63 4.18
N LEU A 58 17.74 11.20 4.53
CA LEU A 58 16.51 11.05 3.77
C LEU A 58 16.67 11.62 2.36
N GLU A 59 17.17 12.85 2.22
CA GLU A 59 17.40 13.51 0.94
C GLU A 59 18.37 12.73 0.06
N HIS A 60 19.48 12.24 0.64
CA HIS A 60 20.40 11.35 -0.06
C HIS A 60 19.73 10.07 -0.58
N ASN A 61 18.88 9.45 0.24
CA ASN A 61 18.16 8.24 -0.15
C ASN A 61 17.10 8.54 -1.24
N LEU A 62 16.41 9.66 -1.16
CA LEU A 62 15.46 10.10 -2.19
C LEU A 62 16.16 10.39 -3.53
N ALA A 63 17.34 11.03 -3.49
CA ALA A 63 18.15 11.25 -4.68
C ALA A 63 18.56 9.93 -5.36
N LYS A 64 18.88 8.88 -4.57
CA LYS A 64 19.14 7.54 -5.12
C LYS A 64 17.90 6.91 -5.76
N VAL A 65 16.73 7.07 -5.15
CA VAL A 65 15.45 6.60 -5.75
C VAL A 65 15.18 7.31 -7.06
N HIS A 66 15.38 8.63 -7.10
CA HIS A 66 15.26 9.42 -8.31
C HIS A 66 16.20 8.95 -9.42
N GLN A 67 17.46 8.65 -9.08
CA GLN A 67 18.41 8.09 -10.04
C GLN A 67 17.97 6.72 -10.56
N LEU A 68 17.44 5.84 -9.71
CA LEU A 68 16.90 4.54 -10.14
C LEU A 68 15.73 4.68 -11.11
N VAL A 69 14.83 5.66 -10.88
CA VAL A 69 13.74 5.97 -11.82
C VAL A 69 14.30 6.42 -13.17
N LYS A 70 15.29 7.33 -13.15
CA LYS A 70 15.95 7.81 -14.37
C LYS A 70 16.65 6.69 -15.15
N ASP A 71 17.43 5.86 -14.46
CA ASP A 71 18.20 4.77 -15.07
C ASP A 71 17.29 3.66 -15.64
N GLY A 72 16.12 3.45 -15.03
CA GLY A 72 15.11 2.49 -15.51
C GLY A 72 14.42 2.92 -16.81
N GLY A 73 14.46 4.22 -17.15
CA GLY A 73 13.79 4.79 -18.32
C GLY A 73 12.29 4.49 -18.34
N SER A 74 11.71 4.31 -19.53
CA SER A 74 10.29 3.95 -19.70
C SER A 74 9.99 2.47 -19.39
N LYS A 75 11.01 1.64 -19.14
CA LYS A 75 10.86 0.18 -19.01
C LYS A 75 10.61 -0.26 -17.56
N VAL A 76 11.03 0.53 -16.58
CA VAL A 76 10.88 0.20 -15.15
C VAL A 76 10.41 1.43 -14.40
N VAL A 77 9.26 1.32 -13.74
CA VAL A 77 8.73 2.35 -12.84
C VAL A 77 8.98 1.96 -11.39
N VAL A 78 9.24 2.95 -10.54
CA VAL A 78 9.42 2.73 -9.10
C VAL A 78 8.17 3.14 -8.34
N ARG A 79 7.66 2.22 -7.53
CA ARG A 79 6.53 2.42 -6.62
C ARG A 79 6.94 2.01 -5.20
N PRO A 80 7.40 2.94 -4.36
CA PRO A 80 7.86 2.64 -3.01
C PRO A 80 6.73 2.14 -2.12
N HIS A 81 7.07 1.32 -1.13
CA HIS A 81 6.11 0.73 -0.22
C HIS A 81 5.91 1.59 1.02
N GLY A 82 4.75 2.25 1.10
CA GLY A 82 4.36 3.13 2.18
C GLY A 82 4.28 2.45 3.55
N LYS A 83 4.20 1.12 3.64
CA LYS A 83 4.17 0.38 4.91
C LYS A 83 5.40 0.66 5.78
N ALA A 84 6.53 1.02 5.17
CA ALA A 84 7.78 1.25 5.86
C ALA A 84 7.75 2.48 6.77
N HIS A 85 6.97 3.50 6.41
CA HIS A 85 6.92 4.77 7.13
C HIS A 85 5.52 5.28 7.47
N LYS A 86 4.47 4.80 6.77
CA LYS A 86 3.06 5.16 6.96
C LYS A 86 2.83 6.68 7.06
N SER A 87 3.59 7.43 6.27
CA SER A 87 3.61 8.90 6.30
C SER A 87 3.31 9.44 4.91
N VAL A 88 2.22 10.20 4.80
CA VAL A 88 1.79 10.90 3.57
C VAL A 88 2.88 11.87 3.11
N LEU A 89 3.53 12.58 4.04
CA LEU A 89 4.58 13.54 3.72
C LEU A 89 5.79 12.86 3.05
N LEU A 90 6.18 11.68 3.53
CA LEU A 90 7.28 10.93 2.91
C LEU A 90 6.86 10.29 1.57
N ALA A 91 5.62 9.83 1.45
CA ALA A 91 5.06 9.36 0.18
C ALA A 91 5.05 10.46 -0.88
N ALA A 92 4.62 11.68 -0.53
CA ALA A 92 4.62 12.83 -1.42
C ALA A 92 6.03 13.15 -1.93
N LYS A 93 7.03 13.21 -1.04
CA LYS A 93 8.45 13.40 -1.42
C LYS A 93 8.97 12.33 -2.38
N GLN A 94 8.53 11.08 -2.23
CA GLN A 94 8.91 10.00 -3.14
C GLN A 94 8.28 10.18 -4.52
N VAL A 95 7.01 10.58 -4.59
CA VAL A 95 6.30 10.88 -5.85
C VAL A 95 6.92 12.11 -6.53
N GLU A 96 7.23 13.17 -5.79
CA GLU A 96 7.98 14.34 -6.28
C GLU A 96 9.36 13.96 -6.84
N SER A 97 9.97 12.89 -6.32
CA SER A 97 11.23 12.32 -6.82
C SER A 97 11.06 11.47 -8.09
N GLY A 98 9.86 11.41 -8.67
CA GLY A 98 9.56 10.69 -9.93
C GLY A 98 8.98 9.29 -9.76
N CYS A 99 8.68 8.84 -8.54
CA CYS A 99 7.95 7.58 -8.35
C CYS A 99 6.52 7.70 -8.89
N VAL A 100 6.00 6.62 -9.47
CA VAL A 100 4.67 6.62 -10.10
C VAL A 100 3.51 6.78 -9.09
N GLY A 101 3.76 6.39 -7.84
CA GLY A 101 2.76 6.32 -6.77
C GLY A 101 3.32 5.57 -5.57
N VAL A 102 2.47 4.97 -4.74
CA VAL A 102 2.91 4.17 -3.58
C VAL A 102 2.21 2.81 -3.47
N CYS A 103 2.86 1.86 -2.80
CA CYS A 103 2.24 0.59 -2.38
C CYS A 103 1.75 0.68 -0.93
N ALA A 104 0.55 0.19 -0.66
CA ALA A 104 -0.04 0.06 0.67
C ALA A 104 -0.20 -1.42 1.04
N ALA A 105 0.01 -1.79 2.31
CA ALA A 105 -0.15 -3.17 2.75
C ALA A 105 -1.60 -3.51 3.16
N LYS A 106 -2.38 -2.48 3.52
CA LYS A 106 -3.76 -2.60 4.03
C LYS A 106 -4.60 -1.43 3.53
N LEU A 107 -5.91 -1.65 3.48
CA LEU A 107 -6.90 -0.67 3.00
C LEU A 107 -6.83 0.68 3.75
N GLY A 108 -6.61 0.66 5.07
CA GLY A 108 -6.49 1.90 5.85
C GLY A 108 -5.28 2.76 5.48
N GLU A 109 -4.17 2.14 5.08
CA GLU A 109 -2.99 2.86 4.55
C GLU A 109 -3.32 3.47 3.19
N ALA A 110 -3.96 2.69 2.30
CA ALA A 110 -4.37 3.20 1.00
C ALA A 110 -5.30 4.40 1.12
N ALA A 111 -6.30 4.33 1.99
CA ALA A 111 -7.19 5.46 2.28
C ALA A 111 -6.41 6.68 2.77
N SER A 112 -5.47 6.50 3.70
CA SER A 112 -4.66 7.60 4.22
C SER A 112 -3.80 8.27 3.14
N PHE A 113 -3.26 7.49 2.18
CA PHE A 113 -2.48 8.04 1.07
C PHE A 113 -3.35 8.78 0.06
N LEU A 114 -4.52 8.25 -0.31
CA LEU A 114 -5.45 8.92 -1.23
C LEU A 114 -6.00 10.21 -0.62
N GLU A 115 -6.41 10.19 0.65
CA GLU A 115 -6.85 11.40 1.38
C GLU A 115 -5.72 12.42 1.54
N GLY A 116 -4.47 11.94 1.57
CA GLY A 116 -3.26 12.74 1.56
C GLY A 116 -2.87 13.30 0.18
N GLY A 117 -3.66 13.06 -0.87
CA GLY A 117 -3.44 13.59 -2.22
C GLY A 117 -2.55 12.73 -3.13
N ILE A 118 -2.14 11.53 -2.70
CA ILE A 118 -1.44 10.59 -3.58
C ILE A 118 -2.45 9.99 -4.55
N LYS A 119 -2.21 10.13 -5.86
CA LYS A 119 -3.19 9.76 -6.90
C LYS A 119 -3.03 8.35 -7.47
N ASP A 120 -2.00 7.63 -7.06
CA ASP A 120 -1.74 6.27 -7.57
C ASP A 120 -1.29 5.36 -6.43
N VAL A 121 -2.15 4.42 -6.06
CA VAL A 121 -1.99 3.54 -4.90
C VAL A 121 -2.26 2.10 -5.30
N LEU A 122 -1.27 1.23 -5.07
CA LEU A 122 -1.41 -0.22 -5.22
C LEU A 122 -1.49 -0.89 -3.85
N LEU A 123 -2.58 -1.59 -3.58
CA LEU A 123 -2.68 -2.53 -2.47
C LEU A 123 -1.97 -3.83 -2.85
N THR A 124 -0.74 -4.00 -2.36
CA THR A 124 0.10 -5.18 -2.63
C THR A 124 -0.25 -6.33 -1.68
N ASN A 125 -1.55 -6.62 -1.56
CA ASN A 125 -2.13 -7.64 -0.70
C ASN A 125 -3.59 -7.91 -1.11
N GLN A 126 -4.12 -9.07 -0.75
CA GLN A 126 -5.49 -9.48 -0.99
C GLN A 126 -6.46 -8.83 -0.01
N LEU A 127 -7.69 -8.59 -0.46
CA LEU A 127 -8.81 -8.27 0.42
C LEU A 127 -9.71 -9.49 0.53
N VAL A 128 -9.73 -10.11 1.71
CA VAL A 128 -10.56 -11.29 1.97
C VAL A 128 -11.87 -10.86 2.63
N GLY A 129 -13.00 -11.19 2.00
CA GLY A 129 -14.35 -11.00 2.50
C GLY A 129 -15.02 -9.75 1.94
N GLN A 130 -16.29 -9.92 1.55
CA GLN A 130 -17.14 -8.88 0.94
C GLN A 130 -17.08 -7.50 1.63
N PRO A 131 -17.12 -7.35 2.97
CA PRO A 131 -17.07 -6.02 3.60
C PRO A 131 -15.78 -5.23 3.30
N LYS A 132 -14.66 -5.91 3.04
CA LYS A 132 -13.40 -5.23 2.66
C LYS A 132 -13.42 -4.83 1.19
N ALA A 133 -13.99 -5.66 0.32
CA ALA A 133 -14.20 -5.34 -1.09
C ALA A 133 -15.13 -4.13 -1.24
N ASP A 134 -16.24 -4.08 -0.50
CA ASP A 134 -17.18 -2.95 -0.51
C ASP A 134 -16.50 -1.63 -0.11
N ARG A 135 -15.69 -1.68 0.96
CA ARG A 135 -14.91 -0.50 1.41
C ARG A 135 -13.86 -0.06 0.39
N LEU A 136 -13.27 -0.97 -0.38
CA LEU A 136 -12.36 -0.62 -1.46
C LEU A 136 -13.10 0.09 -2.60
N ALA A 137 -14.26 -0.42 -2.98
CA ALA A 137 -15.10 0.19 -4.02
C ALA A 137 -15.61 1.58 -3.58
N GLU A 138 -15.97 1.76 -2.31
CA GLU A 138 -16.30 3.07 -1.73
C GLU A 138 -15.11 4.04 -1.78
N LEU A 139 -13.92 3.56 -1.45
CA LEU A 139 -12.71 4.36 -1.52
C LEU A 139 -12.41 4.80 -2.97
N ALA A 140 -12.58 3.92 -3.95
CA ALA A 140 -12.45 4.25 -5.36
C ALA A 140 -13.51 5.27 -5.81
N ALA A 141 -14.77 5.12 -5.38
CA ALA A 141 -15.84 6.07 -5.70
C ALA A 141 -15.59 7.47 -5.10
N LYS A 142 -14.94 7.54 -3.93
CA LYS A 142 -14.56 8.81 -3.28
C LYS A 142 -13.39 9.51 -4.00
N HIS A 143 -12.54 8.76 -4.69
CA HIS A 143 -11.34 9.26 -5.38
C HIS A 143 -11.33 8.83 -6.85
N PRO A 144 -12.31 9.27 -7.67
CA PRO A 144 -12.43 8.85 -9.07
C PRO A 144 -11.25 9.28 -9.94
N GLU A 145 -10.49 10.30 -9.52
CA GLU A 145 -9.27 10.76 -10.18
C GLU A 145 -8.04 9.87 -9.89
N ALA A 146 -8.13 8.99 -8.89
CA ALA A 146 -7.02 8.17 -8.44
C ALA A 146 -6.98 6.80 -9.15
N LYS A 147 -5.77 6.33 -9.43
CA LYS A 147 -5.50 4.95 -9.82
C LYS A 147 -5.37 4.09 -8.57
N LEU A 148 -6.46 3.40 -8.23
CA LEU A 148 -6.47 2.42 -7.16
C LEU A 148 -6.40 1.01 -7.75
N ALA A 149 -5.43 0.23 -7.28
CA ALA A 149 -5.23 -1.16 -7.69
C ALA A 149 -5.13 -2.09 -6.48
N VAL A 150 -5.49 -3.37 -6.64
CA VAL A 150 -5.42 -4.39 -5.58
C VAL A 150 -4.94 -5.74 -6.14
N CYS A 151 -4.29 -6.55 -5.31
CA CYS A 151 -3.87 -7.90 -5.70
C CYS A 151 -4.98 -8.93 -5.48
N VAL A 152 -5.07 -9.90 -6.38
CA VAL A 152 -5.97 -11.06 -6.29
C VAL A 152 -5.20 -12.35 -6.53
N ASP A 153 -5.60 -13.41 -5.84
CA ASP A 153 -5.00 -14.74 -5.98
C ASP A 153 -6.03 -15.89 -5.82
N SER A 154 -7.32 -15.58 -5.95
CA SER A 154 -8.40 -16.57 -5.88
C SER A 154 -9.58 -16.15 -6.75
N PHE A 155 -10.37 -17.13 -7.20
CA PHE A 155 -11.59 -16.87 -7.98
C PHE A 155 -12.64 -16.17 -7.11
N GLU A 156 -12.77 -16.61 -5.86
CA GLU A 156 -13.68 -16.05 -4.87
C GLU A 156 -13.37 -14.58 -4.59
N GLY A 157 -12.09 -14.23 -4.42
CA GLY A 157 -11.68 -12.84 -4.19
C GLY A 157 -11.95 -11.94 -5.40
N VAL A 158 -11.83 -12.48 -6.63
CA VAL A 158 -12.22 -11.77 -7.85
C VAL A 158 -13.74 -11.54 -7.88
N ASP A 159 -14.54 -12.54 -7.51
CA ASP A 159 -16.00 -12.43 -7.51
C ASP A 159 -16.51 -11.42 -6.47
N GLU A 160 -15.93 -11.41 -5.25
CA GLU A 160 -16.24 -10.44 -4.20
C GLU A 160 -15.92 -9.00 -4.65
N LEU A 161 -14.74 -8.78 -5.24
CA LEU A 161 -14.32 -7.47 -5.77
C LEU A 161 -15.21 -7.02 -6.95
N SER A 162 -15.56 -7.94 -7.85
CA SER A 162 -16.44 -7.68 -8.99
C SER A 162 -17.83 -7.24 -8.52
N ALA A 163 -18.38 -7.93 -7.52
CA ALA A 163 -19.67 -7.57 -6.92
C ALA A 163 -19.63 -6.19 -6.25
N ALA A 164 -18.59 -5.89 -5.47
CA ALA A 164 -18.40 -4.60 -4.82
C ALA A 164 -18.27 -3.46 -5.84
N ALA A 165 -17.42 -3.63 -6.85
CA ALA A 165 -17.18 -2.63 -7.90
C ALA A 165 -18.46 -2.33 -8.69
N ARG A 166 -19.22 -3.38 -9.07
CA ARG A 166 -20.53 -3.26 -9.72
C ARG A 166 -21.52 -2.48 -8.86
N SER A 167 -21.64 -2.84 -7.57
CA SER A 167 -22.57 -2.21 -6.62
C SER A 167 -22.33 -0.70 -6.48
N LYS A 168 -21.06 -0.26 -6.56
CA LYS A 168 -20.69 1.16 -6.47
C LYS A 168 -20.53 1.85 -7.83
N GLY A 169 -20.73 1.14 -8.94
CA GLY A 169 -20.56 1.70 -10.29
C GLY A 169 -19.15 2.16 -10.61
N VAL A 170 -18.12 1.50 -10.04
CA VAL A 170 -16.70 1.85 -10.26
C VAL A 170 -15.97 0.77 -11.05
N HIS A 171 -14.79 1.12 -11.55
CA HIS A 171 -13.81 0.16 -12.07
C HIS A 171 -12.62 0.06 -11.12
N LEU A 172 -12.20 -1.16 -10.80
CA LEU A 172 -11.02 -1.41 -9.96
C LEU A 172 -9.92 -2.08 -10.78
N ASN A 173 -8.70 -1.57 -10.68
CA ASN A 173 -7.55 -2.25 -11.28
C ASN A 173 -7.14 -3.43 -10.41
N VAL A 174 -6.88 -4.58 -11.01
CA VAL A 174 -6.46 -5.78 -10.30
C VAL A 174 -5.16 -6.33 -10.87
N LEU A 175 -4.26 -6.74 -9.98
CA LEU A 175 -3.07 -7.50 -10.35
C LEU A 175 -3.22 -8.94 -9.85
N VAL A 176 -2.91 -9.91 -10.71
CA VAL A 176 -2.86 -11.31 -10.26
C VAL A 176 -1.53 -11.53 -9.55
N GLU A 177 -1.57 -11.87 -8.26
CA GLU A 177 -0.36 -12.25 -7.52
C GLU A 177 0.01 -13.70 -7.83
N VAL A 178 1.27 -13.94 -8.18
CA VAL A 178 1.83 -15.25 -8.51
C VAL A 178 2.84 -15.64 -7.45
N ASN A 179 2.71 -16.86 -6.93
CA ASN A 179 3.69 -17.42 -6.02
C ASN A 179 5.00 -17.71 -6.76
N VAL A 180 6.00 -16.89 -6.49
CA VAL A 180 7.35 -17.04 -7.06
C VAL A 180 8.29 -17.86 -6.16
N GLY A 181 7.76 -18.57 -5.17
CA GLY A 181 8.50 -19.37 -4.19
C GLY A 181 8.65 -18.70 -2.81
N GLN A 182 7.82 -17.69 -2.53
CA GLN A 182 7.77 -17.04 -1.22
C GLN A 182 6.80 -17.73 -0.25
N ASP A 183 5.88 -18.55 -0.78
CA ASP A 183 4.92 -19.38 -0.05
C ASP A 183 4.16 -18.61 1.02
N ARG A 184 3.63 -17.45 0.64
CA ARG A 184 2.87 -16.55 1.52
C ARG A 184 1.51 -16.17 0.95
N GLY A 185 1.44 -15.96 -0.36
CA GLY A 185 0.24 -15.58 -1.10
C GLY A 185 0.54 -15.67 -2.60
N GLY A 186 -0.48 -15.45 -3.42
CA GLY A 186 -0.38 -15.64 -4.85
C GLY A 186 -0.69 -17.06 -5.30
N VAL A 187 -1.17 -17.18 -6.54
CA VAL A 187 -1.46 -18.46 -7.17
C VAL A 187 -0.19 -19.11 -7.73
N GLU A 188 -0.20 -20.43 -7.84
CA GLU A 188 0.82 -21.13 -8.63
C GLU A 188 0.79 -20.69 -10.11
N CYS A 189 1.93 -20.79 -10.79
CA CYS A 189 2.10 -20.27 -12.15
C CYS A 189 1.06 -20.81 -13.15
N ASP A 190 0.69 -22.09 -13.03
CA ASP A 190 -0.29 -22.73 -13.91
C ASP A 190 -1.73 -22.22 -13.69
N LYS A 191 -2.01 -21.60 -12.54
CA LYS A 191 -3.31 -21.01 -12.19
C LYS A 191 -3.41 -19.52 -12.51
N ALA A 192 -2.29 -18.84 -12.77
CA ALA A 192 -2.29 -17.42 -13.09
C ALA A 192 -3.12 -17.09 -14.34
N VAL A 193 -2.89 -17.78 -15.47
CA VAL A 193 -3.64 -17.55 -16.71
C VAL A 193 -5.14 -17.88 -16.56
N PRO A 194 -5.56 -19.00 -15.95
CA PRO A 194 -6.95 -19.24 -15.60
C PRO A 194 -7.59 -18.10 -14.78
N LEU A 195 -6.89 -17.56 -13.78
CA LEU A 195 -7.42 -16.47 -12.96
C LEU A 195 -7.54 -15.17 -13.76
N VAL A 196 -6.57 -14.83 -14.61
CA VAL A 196 -6.67 -13.69 -15.54
C VAL A 196 -7.87 -13.83 -16.48
N ARG A 197 -8.10 -15.03 -17.03
CA ARG A 197 -9.29 -15.32 -17.87
C ARG A 197 -10.59 -15.18 -17.09
N HIS A 198 -10.61 -15.52 -15.82
CA HIS A 198 -11.77 -15.32 -14.96
C HIS A 198 -12.06 -13.82 -14.74
N VAL A 199 -11.03 -13.01 -14.44
CA VAL A 199 -11.16 -11.54 -14.38
C VAL A 199 -11.75 -11.00 -15.69
N ALA A 200 -11.19 -11.39 -16.83
CA ALA A 200 -11.61 -10.88 -18.14
C ALA A 200 -13.04 -11.30 -18.54
N SER A 201 -13.50 -12.50 -18.16
CA SER A 201 -14.78 -13.05 -18.63
C SER A 201 -15.93 -12.89 -17.64
N LYS A 202 -15.65 -12.79 -16.33
CA LYS A 202 -16.68 -12.76 -15.28
C LYS A 202 -16.74 -11.46 -14.50
N ALA A 203 -15.74 -10.58 -14.64
CA ALA A 203 -15.64 -9.36 -13.84
C ALA A 203 -15.51 -8.08 -14.70
N PRO A 204 -16.59 -7.64 -15.39
CA PRO A 204 -16.54 -6.47 -16.28
C PRO A 204 -16.20 -5.14 -15.58
N HIS A 205 -16.36 -5.07 -14.25
CA HIS A 205 -15.96 -3.92 -13.43
C HIS A 205 -14.53 -4.01 -12.90
N LEU A 206 -13.79 -5.07 -13.21
CA LEU A 206 -12.38 -5.21 -12.87
C LEU A 206 -11.53 -5.07 -14.13
N VAL A 207 -10.44 -4.31 -14.01
CA VAL A 207 -9.49 -4.08 -15.10
C VAL A 207 -8.20 -4.79 -14.76
N PHE A 208 -7.82 -5.77 -15.59
CA PHE A 208 -6.55 -6.47 -15.40
C PHE A 208 -5.37 -5.51 -15.65
N GLY A 209 -4.58 -5.28 -14.61
CA GLY A 209 -3.45 -4.35 -14.60
C GLY A 209 -2.07 -5.02 -14.64
N GLY A 210 -2.01 -6.35 -14.73
CA GLY A 210 -0.77 -7.12 -14.80
C GLY A 210 -0.61 -8.14 -13.67
N VAL A 211 0.63 -8.54 -13.41
CA VAL A 211 0.96 -9.55 -12.38
C VAL A 211 1.83 -8.97 -11.28
N GLN A 212 1.70 -9.49 -10.06
CA GLN A 212 2.61 -9.24 -8.95
C GLN A 212 3.36 -10.52 -8.61
N GLY A 213 4.67 -10.44 -8.41
CA GLY A 213 5.43 -11.52 -7.78
C GLY A 213 6.44 -10.95 -6.81
N TYR A 214 6.28 -11.28 -5.53
CA TYR A 214 7.11 -10.74 -4.46
C TYR A 214 7.98 -11.84 -3.83
N MET A 215 9.30 -11.69 -3.94
CA MET A 215 10.27 -12.54 -3.24
C MET A 215 10.95 -11.76 -2.11
N GLY A 216 10.39 -11.92 -0.91
CA GLY A 216 10.89 -11.36 0.34
C GLY A 216 12.17 -12.00 0.83
N LEU A 217 12.35 -13.32 0.61
CA LEU A 217 13.57 -14.05 1.01
C LEU A 217 14.84 -13.43 0.39
N ASN A 218 14.76 -12.97 -0.86
CA ASN A 218 15.87 -12.33 -1.55
C ASN A 218 16.35 -11.03 -0.88
N GLN A 219 15.49 -10.34 -0.12
CA GLN A 219 15.81 -9.03 0.47
C GLN A 219 16.92 -9.12 1.53
N HIS A 220 17.15 -10.29 2.11
CA HIS A 220 18.14 -10.51 3.17
C HIS A 220 19.43 -11.17 2.68
N ILE A 221 19.53 -11.54 1.40
CA ILE A 221 20.78 -12.00 0.77
C ILE A 221 21.76 -10.82 0.77
N ARG A 222 22.88 -10.97 1.50
CA ARG A 222 23.81 -9.86 1.76
C ARG A 222 24.59 -9.45 0.50
N ALA A 223 25.21 -10.42 -0.16
CA ALA A 223 25.97 -10.17 -1.39
C ALA A 223 25.05 -9.70 -2.53
N ARG A 224 25.41 -8.58 -3.16
CA ARG A 224 24.61 -7.99 -4.25
C ARG A 224 24.55 -8.91 -5.47
N SER A 225 25.66 -9.57 -5.82
CA SER A 225 25.74 -10.53 -6.92
C SER A 225 24.72 -11.65 -6.76
N ASP A 226 24.68 -12.23 -5.57
CA ASP A 226 23.88 -13.42 -5.26
C ASP A 226 22.40 -13.03 -5.20
N ARG A 227 22.09 -11.89 -4.60
CA ARG A 227 20.73 -11.34 -4.61
C ARG A 227 20.25 -11.03 -6.02
N ALA A 228 21.11 -10.50 -6.88
CA ALA A 228 20.77 -10.25 -8.28
C ALA A 228 20.56 -11.55 -9.05
N ALA A 229 21.38 -12.58 -8.84
CA ALA A 229 21.21 -13.91 -9.42
C ALA A 229 19.87 -14.55 -8.98
N ALA A 230 19.58 -14.58 -7.68
CA ALA A 230 18.33 -15.09 -7.15
C ALA A 230 17.09 -14.31 -7.66
N SER A 231 17.22 -12.99 -7.82
CA SER A 231 16.11 -12.16 -8.34
C SER A 231 15.87 -12.36 -9.84
N ARG A 232 16.89 -12.75 -10.62
CA ARG A 232 16.70 -13.13 -12.03
C ARG A 232 15.85 -14.38 -12.17
N VAL A 233 16.09 -15.40 -11.35
CA VAL A 233 15.27 -16.64 -11.32
C VAL A 233 13.80 -16.32 -11.06
N VAL A 234 13.51 -15.43 -10.11
CA VAL A 234 12.14 -14.97 -9.83
C VAL A 234 11.53 -14.24 -11.02
N ALA A 235 12.30 -13.36 -11.66
CA ALA A 235 11.84 -12.62 -12.84
C ALA A 235 11.57 -13.55 -14.04
N ASP A 236 12.38 -14.60 -14.24
CA ASP A 236 12.15 -15.62 -15.27
C ASP A 236 10.86 -16.41 -15.02
N LYS A 237 10.59 -16.79 -13.76
CA LYS A 237 9.33 -17.44 -13.38
C LYS A 237 8.11 -16.57 -13.70
N LEU A 238 8.19 -15.25 -13.44
CA LEU A 238 7.13 -14.32 -13.81
C LEU A 238 7.00 -14.13 -15.32
N ARG A 239 8.12 -14.00 -16.07
CA ARG A 239 8.08 -13.88 -17.54
C ARG A 239 7.31 -15.02 -18.19
N GLY A 240 7.50 -16.25 -17.71
CA GLY A 240 6.75 -17.42 -18.21
C GLY A 240 5.23 -17.34 -18.03
N VAL A 241 4.73 -16.45 -17.18
CA VAL A 241 3.28 -16.21 -16.99
C VAL A 241 2.75 -15.14 -17.93
N VAL A 242 3.54 -14.11 -18.25
CA VAL A 242 3.07 -12.92 -19.00
C VAL A 242 3.27 -13.02 -20.51
N GLY A 243 4.16 -13.91 -20.97
CA GLY A 243 4.54 -14.05 -22.39
C GLY A 243 5.72 -13.16 -22.75
#